data_AF-A0A2H0CUH9-F1
#
_entry.id   AF-A0A2H0CUH9-F1
#
_cell.length_a   1.000
_cell.length_b   1.000
_cell.length_c   1.000
_cell.angle_alpha   90.00
_cell.angle_beta   90.00
_cell.angle_gamma   90.00
#
_symmetry.space_group_name_H-M   'P 1'
#
loop_
_entity.id
_entity.type
_entity.pdbx_description
1 polymer ?
#
loop_
_entity_poly.entity_id
_entity_poly.type
_entity_poly.pdbx_seq_one_letter_code
_entity_poly.pdbx_strand_id
1 'polypeptide(L)'
;MEAFFIELLTDIFRLSIQMAPYWLPLASGFILWRLWLFYVRAQHLSAIQWTSLEIRLAREMTKTPLAMELVLNAFYQRGTISTFIQRYWYGNLRPWFS
;
A
#
# COMPACT_ATOMS: atom_id res chain seq x y z
N MET A 1 -0.16 -33.66 -38.39
CA MET A 1 0.22 -33.10 -37.06
C MET A 1 -0.32 -31.70 -36.87
N GLU A 2 -0.25 -30.82 -37.88
CA GLU A 2 -0.75 -29.43 -37.74
C GLU A 2 -2.27 -29.31 -37.55
N ALA A 3 -3.08 -30.07 -38.29
CA ALA A 3 -4.54 -30.04 -38.15
C ALA A 3 -5.02 -30.46 -36.75
N PHE A 4 -4.41 -31.51 -36.18
CA PHE A 4 -4.69 -31.97 -34.83
C PHE A 4 -4.36 -30.90 -33.78
N PHE A 5 -3.25 -30.18 -33.95
CA PHE A 5 -2.87 -29.09 -33.04
C PHE A 5 -3.87 -27.92 -33.09
N ILE A 6 -4.36 -27.58 -34.28
CA ILE A 6 -5.34 -26.51 -34.47
C ILE A 6 -6.69 -26.87 -33.83
N GLU A 7 -7.15 -28.11 -33.99
CA GLU A 7 -8.37 -28.59 -33.33
C GLU A 7 -8.25 -28.52 -31.80
N LEU A 8 -7.13 -29.00 -31.25
CA LEU A 8 -6.86 -28.99 -29.82
C LEU A 8 -6.85 -27.55 -29.26
N LEU A 9 -6.23 -26.60 -29.98
CA LEU A 9 -6.20 -25.19 -29.59
C LEU A 9 -7.60 -24.55 -29.64
N THR A 10 -8.40 -24.90 -30.64
CA THR A 10 -9.78 -24.41 -30.80
C THR A 10 -10.67 -24.91 -29.67
N ASP A 11 -10.52 -26.19 -29.30
CA ASP A 11 -11.28 -26.80 -28.20
C ASP A 11 -10.89 -26.20 -26.84
N ILE A 12 -9.60 -25.99 -26.58
CA ILE A 12 -9.13 -25.31 -25.36
C ILE A 12 -9.70 -23.90 -25.27
N PHE A 13 -9.69 -23.15 -26.37
CA PHE A 13 -10.22 -21.79 -26.39
C PHE A 13 -11.74 -21.77 -26.16
N ARG A 14 -12.48 -22.70 -26.77
CA ARG A 14 -13.92 -22.85 -26.59
C ARG A 14 -14.29 -23.18 -25.14
N LEU A 15 -13.55 -24.10 -24.50
CA LEU A 15 -13.72 -24.43 -23.09
C LEU A 15 -13.40 -23.24 -22.18
N SER A 16 -12.36 -22.48 -22.50
CA SER A 16 -11.94 -21.30 -21.73
C SER A 16 -12.99 -20.19 -21.76
N ILE A 17 -13.64 -19.96 -22.92
CA ILE A 17 -14.74 -19.00 -23.06
C ILE A 17 -15.99 -19.46 -22.31
N GLN A 18 -16.33 -20.75 -22.37
CA GLN A 18 -17.49 -21.28 -21.63
C GLN A 18 -17.28 -21.17 -20.12
N MET A 19 -16.04 -21.30 -19.64
CA MET A 19 -15.69 -21.15 -18.24
C MET A 19 -15.46 -19.68 -17.83
N ALA A 20 -15.42 -18.74 -18.79
CA ALA A 20 -15.20 -17.31 -18.56
C ALA A 20 -16.12 -16.69 -17.50
N PRO A 21 -17.42 -17.01 -17.44
CA PRO A 21 -18.31 -16.47 -16.40
C PRO A 21 -17.90 -16.83 -14.97
N TYR A 22 -17.09 -17.87 -14.77
CA TYR A 22 -16.65 -18.29 -13.43
C TYR A 22 -15.33 -17.63 -13.02
N TRP A 23 -14.36 -17.55 -13.94
CA TRP A 23 -13.04 -16.99 -13.61
C TRP A 23 -12.94 -15.47 -13.82
N LEU A 24 -13.71 -14.88 -14.74
CA LEU A 24 -13.71 -13.43 -14.96
C LEU A 24 -14.17 -12.62 -13.73
N PRO A 25 -15.26 -12.98 -13.03
CA PRO A 25 -15.68 -12.24 -11.84
C PRO A 25 -14.63 -12.32 -10.73
N LEU A 26 -13.97 -13.48 -10.59
CA LEU A 26 -12.92 -13.67 -9.60
C LEU A 26 -11.70 -12.80 -9.90
N ALA A 27 -11.23 -12.81 -11.15
CA ALA A 27 -10.10 -12.01 -11.59
C ALA A 27 -10.39 -10.51 -11.49
N SER A 28 -11.55 -10.07 -11.96
CA SER A 28 -11.97 -8.67 -11.89
C SER A 28 -12.16 -8.20 -10.45
N GLY A 29 -12.76 -9.02 -9.57
CA GLY A 29 -12.90 -8.72 -8.15
C GLY A 29 -11.55 -8.49 -7.46
N PHE A 30 -10.55 -9.31 -7.78
CA PHE A 30 -9.18 -9.13 -7.27
C PHE A 30 -8.54 -7.83 -7.76
N ILE A 31 -8.70 -7.50 -9.04
CA ILE A 31 -8.18 -6.27 -9.63
C ILE A 31 -8.84 -5.04 -9.00
N LEU A 32 -10.17 -5.04 -8.89
CA LEU A 32 -10.94 -3.96 -8.27
C LEU A 32 -10.53 -3.75 -6.82
N TRP A 33 -10.34 -4.82 -6.06
CA TRP A 33 -9.86 -4.73 -4.68
C TRP A 33 -8.48 -4.07 -4.58
N ARG A 34 -7.57 -4.44 -5.47
CA ARG A 34 -6.22 -3.85 -5.50
C ARG A 34 -6.26 -2.37 -5.90
N LEU A 35 -7.09 -2.01 -6.87
CA LEU A 35 -7.31 -0.62 -7.27
C LEU A 35 -7.94 0.21 -6.13
N TRP A 36 -8.93 -0.35 -5.43
CA TRP A 36 -9.53 0.26 -4.24
C TRP A 36 -8.46 0.57 -3.18
N LEU A 37 -7.64 -0.42 -2.82
CA LEU A 37 -6.59 -0.21 -1.82
C LEU A 37 -5.56 0.83 -2.25
N PHE A 38 -5.22 0.87 -3.54
CA PHE A 38 -4.32 1.89 -4.08
C PHE A 38 -4.93 3.29 -3.95
N TYR A 39 -6.19 3.44 -4.35
CA TYR A 39 -6.92 4.70 -4.30
C TYR A 39 -7.02 5.25 -2.86
N VAL A 40 -7.50 4.44 -1.92
CA VAL A 40 -7.70 4.90 -0.54
C VAL A 40 -6.37 5.25 0.14
N ARG A 41 -5.31 4.48 -0.11
CA ARG A 41 -3.97 4.80 0.42
C ARG A 41 -3.41 6.09 -0.18
N ALA A 42 -3.61 6.32 -1.49
CA ALA A 42 -3.20 7.56 -2.13
C ALA A 42 -3.98 8.76 -1.58
N GLN A 43 -5.28 8.61 -1.36
CA GLN A 43 -6.12 9.62 -0.71
C GLN A 43 -5.61 9.93 0.71
N HIS A 44 -5.34 8.89 1.51
CA HIS A 44 -4.79 9.05 2.85
C HIS A 44 -3.46 9.81 2.82
N LEU A 45 -2.55 9.43 1.92
CA LEU A 45 -1.24 10.07 1.77
C LEU A 45 -1.36 11.54 1.33
N SER A 46 -2.31 11.85 0.46
CA SER A 46 -2.56 13.23 -0.01
C SER A 46 -3.16 14.13 1.07
N ALA A 47 -3.85 13.56 2.06
CA ALA A 47 -4.42 14.31 3.17
C ALA A 47 -3.36 14.67 4.24
N ILE A 48 -2.21 13.97 4.26
CA ILE A 48 -1.12 14.26 5.20
C ILE A 48 -0.45 15.57 4.80
N GLN A 49 -0.41 16.53 5.73
CA GLN A 49 0.34 17.77 5.59
C GLN A 49 1.81 17.51 5.95
N TRP A 50 2.66 17.44 4.95
CA TRP A 50 4.10 17.28 5.12
C TRP A 50 4.74 18.60 5.52
N THR A 51 5.57 18.58 6.56
CA THR A 51 6.38 19.72 6.96
C THR A 51 7.85 19.32 6.99
N SER A 52 8.73 20.20 6.52
CA SER A 52 10.17 19.98 6.56
C SER A 52 10.72 20.54 7.87
N LEU A 53 11.50 19.74 8.57
CA LEU A 53 12.05 20.08 9.88
C LEU A 53 13.53 20.43 9.73
N GLU A 54 13.84 21.72 9.68
CA GLU A 54 15.22 22.21 9.66
C GLU A 54 15.78 22.25 11.09
N ILE A 55 16.74 21.36 11.38
CA ILE A 55 17.41 21.32 12.68
C ILE A 55 18.64 22.23 12.63
N ARG A 56 18.52 23.44 13.21
CA ARG A 56 19.65 24.37 13.35
C ARG A 56 20.34 24.17 14.71
N LEU A 57 21.57 23.66 14.70
CA LEU A 57 22.37 23.53 15.92
C LEU A 57 23.00 24.89 16.27
N ALA A 58 22.84 25.33 17.52
CA ALA A 58 23.54 26.50 18.05
C ALA A 58 25.06 26.23 18.16
N ARG A 59 25.88 27.27 17.94
CA ARG A 59 27.36 27.17 18.01
C ARG A 59 27.88 26.71 19.37
N GLU A 60 27.18 27.05 20.44
CA GLU A 60 27.46 26.58 21.79
C GLU A 60 26.18 25.95 22.36
N MET A 61 26.18 24.63 22.54
CA MET A 61 25.08 23.91 23.15
C MET A 61 25.45 23.53 24.59
N THR A 62 24.78 24.16 25.56
CA THR A 62 24.86 23.80 26.99
C THR A 62 23.79 22.79 27.41
N LYS A 63 23.09 22.17 26.44
CA LYS A 63 22.04 21.19 26.71
C LYS A 63 22.64 19.82 27.01
N THR A 64 22.03 19.11 27.95
CA THR A 64 22.49 17.78 28.38
C THR A 64 22.12 16.71 27.36
N PRO A 65 22.89 15.61 27.27
CA PRO A 65 22.56 14.47 26.41
C PRO A 65 21.14 13.92 26.66
N LEU A 66 20.67 13.97 27.90
CA LEU A 66 19.31 13.58 28.30
C LEU A 66 18.22 14.34 27.53
N ALA A 67 18.43 15.62 27.22
CA ALA A 67 17.48 16.40 26.44
C ALA A 67 17.38 15.90 24.99
N MET A 68 18.49 15.43 24.41
CA MET A 68 18.51 14.86 23.07
C MET A 68 17.80 13.49 23.04
N GLU A 69 17.95 12.68 24.09
CA GLU A 69 17.21 11.41 24.19
C GLU A 69 15.69 11.60 24.18
N LEU A 70 15.19 12.67 24.81
CA LEU A 70 13.77 13.01 24.77
C LEU A 70 13.31 13.36 23.35
N VAL A 71 14.12 14.13 22.62
CA VAL A 71 13.85 14.50 21.21
C VAL A 71 13.83 13.26 20.32
N LEU A 72 14.82 12.38 20.47
CA LEU A 72 14.88 11.12 19.71
C LEU A 72 13.70 10.20 20.01
N ASN A 73 13.26 10.13 21.27
CA ASN A 73 12.04 9.40 21.64
C ASN A 73 10.78 9.99 20.99
N ALA A 74 10.70 11.31 20.81
CA ALA A 74 9.59 11.95 20.12
C ALA A 74 9.57 11.63 18.61
N PHE A 75 10.75 11.53 17.98
CA PHE A 75 10.87 11.07 16.59
C PHE A 75 10.61 9.57 16.43
N TYR A 76 10.77 8.77 17.49
CA TYR A 76 10.51 7.35 17.45
C TYR A 76 9.01 7.02 17.53
N GLN A 77 8.34 7.08 16.37
CA GLN A 77 6.91 6.78 16.26
C GLN A 77 6.64 5.26 16.31
N ARG A 78 6.06 4.79 17.43
CA ARG A 78 5.57 3.41 17.63
C ARG A 78 4.14 3.16 17.12
N GLY A 79 3.57 4.09 16.37
CA GLY A 79 2.20 3.98 15.85
C GLY A 79 2.02 2.71 15.04
N THR A 80 1.19 1.79 15.54
CA THR A 80 0.76 0.58 14.83
C THR A 80 -0.68 0.78 14.37
N ILE A 81 -1.00 0.36 13.15
CA ILE A 81 -2.38 0.33 12.66
C ILE A 81 -3.10 -0.82 13.38
N SER A 82 -3.99 -0.48 14.32
CA SER A 82 -4.59 -1.46 15.24
C SER A 82 -5.74 -2.26 14.63
N THR A 83 -6.50 -1.69 13.69
CA THR A 83 -7.77 -2.29 13.23
C THR A 83 -7.77 -2.58 11.74
N PHE A 84 -8.34 -3.73 11.35
CA PHE A 84 -8.54 -4.12 9.95
C PHE A 84 -9.28 -3.05 9.13
N ILE A 85 -10.30 -2.42 9.74
CA ILE A 85 -11.08 -1.34 9.13
C ILE A 85 -10.17 -0.15 8.79
N GLN A 86 -9.31 0.28 9.71
CA GLN A 86 -8.35 1.35 9.46
C GLN A 86 -7.39 1.02 8.31
N ARG A 87 -6.97 -0.23 8.20
CA ARG A 87 -6.01 -0.67 7.18
C ARG A 87 -6.61 -0.79 5.78
N TYR A 88 -7.81 -1.37 5.66
CA TYR A 88 -8.38 -1.75 4.36
C TYR A 88 -9.54 -0.86 3.91
N TRP A 89 -10.25 -0.22 4.84
CA TRP A 89 -11.35 0.68 4.52
C TRP A 89 -10.90 2.14 4.48
N TYR A 90 -10.11 2.58 5.47
CA TYR A 90 -9.55 3.93 5.52
C TYR A 90 -8.17 4.06 4.87
N GLY A 91 -7.54 2.94 4.52
CA GLY A 91 -6.23 2.92 3.85
C GLY A 91 -5.11 3.56 4.67
N ASN A 92 -5.26 3.60 6.00
CA ASN A 92 -4.27 4.20 6.89
C ASN A 92 -2.92 3.50 6.71
N LEU A 93 -1.87 4.30 6.57
CA LEU A 93 -0.50 3.83 6.49
C LEU A 93 0.23 4.23 7.77
N ARG A 94 1.29 3.49 8.09
CA ARG A 94 2.15 3.86 9.22
C ARG A 94 2.90 5.13 8.81
N PRO A 95 2.89 6.21 9.61
CA PRO A 95 3.61 7.42 9.26
C PRO A 95 5.11 7.13 9.15
N TRP A 96 5.77 7.80 8.20
CA TRP A 96 7.21 7.73 7.99
C TRP A 96 7.77 9.13 7.78
N PHE A 97 9.06 9.28 8.03
CA PHE A 97 9.84 10.45 7.66
C PHE A 97 10.64 10.13 6.39
N SER A 98 10.81 11.12 5.50
CA SER A 98 11.61 11.02 4.28
C SER A 98 12.69 12.09 4.27
#